data_AF-A0A956QLN9-F1
#
_entry.id   AF-A0A956QLN9-F1
#
_cell.length_a   1.000
_cell.length_b   1.000
_cell.length_c   1.000
_cell.angle_alpha   90.00
_cell.angle_beta   90.00
_cell.angle_gamma   90.00
#
_symmetry.space_group_name_H-M   'P 1'
#
loop_
_entity.id
_entity.type
_entity.pdbx_description
1 polymer ?
#
loop_
_entity_poly.entity_id
_entity_poly.type
_entity_poly.pdbx_seq_one_letter_code
_entity_poly.pdbx_strand_id
1 'polypeptide(L)'
;MKRALAITLLLALAACAASAGPPEIRYGEDACQECQMIIDQARYAAAYRLDDGDTLRFDDLGDMLEHLASSGHRPTEIWVGNYQHDGWLRAEQASFVRSPAL
;
A
#
# COMPACT_ATOMS: atom_id res chain seq x y z
N MET A 1 -34.36 22.78 -8.78
CA MET A 1 -33.86 22.68 -7.39
C MET A 1 -33.79 21.23 -6.89
N LYS A 2 -34.90 20.48 -6.82
CA LYS A 2 -34.91 19.08 -6.33
C LYS A 2 -34.00 18.12 -7.13
N ARG A 3 -33.95 18.28 -8.46
CA ARG A 3 -33.08 17.47 -9.34
C ARG A 3 -31.60 17.79 -9.18
N ALA A 4 -31.25 19.06 -8.96
CA ALA A 4 -29.88 19.48 -8.69
C ALA A 4 -29.39 18.91 -7.35
N LEU A 5 -30.23 18.95 -6.32
CA LEU A 5 -29.93 18.38 -5.01
C LEU A 5 -29.72 16.85 -5.07
N ALA A 6 -30.51 16.13 -5.87
CA ALA A 6 -30.34 14.69 -6.07
C ALA A 6 -29.03 14.34 -6.80
N ILE A 7 -28.63 15.13 -7.81
CA ILE A 7 -27.38 14.92 -8.55
C ILE A 7 -26.17 15.19 -7.64
N THR A 8 -26.21 16.27 -6.84
CA THR A 8 -25.15 16.58 -5.87
C THR A 8 -25.02 15.48 -4.82
N LEU A 9 -26.14 14.91 -4.36
CA LEU A 9 -26.13 13.81 -3.41
C LEU A 9 -25.55 12.52 -4.02
N LEU A 10 -25.93 12.16 -5.25
CA LEU A 10 -25.34 11.00 -5.94
C LEU A 10 -23.82 11.14 -6.16
N LEU A 11 -23.33 12.33 -6.49
CA LEU A 11 -21.90 12.60 -6.65
C LEU A 11 -21.14 12.47 -5.32
N ALA A 12 -21.75 12.91 -4.21
CA ALA A 12 -21.16 12.77 -2.89
C ALA A 12 -21.07 11.30 -2.42
N LEU A 13 -22.06 10.45 -2.73
CA LEU A 13 -21.99 9.02 -2.44
C LEU A 13 -20.96 8.29 -3.30
N ALA A 14 -20.77 8.70 -4.55
CA ALA A 14 -19.77 8.10 -5.43
C ALA A 14 -18.33 8.38 -4.96
N ALA A 15 -18.07 9.56 -4.36
CA ALA A 15 -16.75 9.89 -3.81
C ALA A 15 -16.37 9.03 -2.60
N CYS A 16 -17.34 8.52 -1.86
CA CYS A 16 -17.11 7.65 -0.70
C CYS A 16 -16.81 6.19 -1.09
N ALA A 17 -17.03 5.82 -2.36
CA ALA A 17 -16.76 4.49 -2.89
C ALA A 17 -15.36 4.36 -3.55
N ALA A 18 -14.52 5.41 -3.48
CA ALA A 18 -13.15 5.31 -3.94
C ALA A 18 -12.39 4.28 -3.08
N SER A 19 -11.75 3.31 -3.74
CA SER A 19 -10.83 2.37 -3.08
C SER A 19 -9.82 3.17 -2.27
N ALA A 20 -9.66 2.84 -0.99
CA ALA A 20 -8.64 3.43 -0.16
C ALA A 20 -7.28 3.24 -0.86
N GLY A 21 -6.55 4.33 -1.06
CA GLY A 21 -5.24 4.31 -1.70
C GLY A 21 -4.19 3.55 -0.88
N PRO A 22 -2.90 3.63 -1.28
CA PRO A 22 -1.81 3.10 -0.46
C PRO A 22 -1.87 3.67 0.97
N PRO A 23 -1.32 2.95 1.97
CA PRO A 23 -1.34 3.43 3.33
C PRO A 23 -0.50 4.70 3.49
N GLU A 24 -0.90 5.53 4.46
CA GLU A 24 0.02 6.49 5.04
C GLU A 24 1.02 5.75 5.95
N ILE A 25 2.30 6.11 5.81
CA ILE A 25 3.40 5.64 6.65
C ILE A 25 4.02 6.88 7.30
N ARG A 26 4.14 6.87 8.62
CA ARG A 26 4.92 7.85 9.38
C ARG A 26 6.38 7.44 9.35
N TYR A 27 7.09 7.85 8.29
CA TYR A 27 8.51 7.52 8.14
C TYR A 27 9.33 8.03 9.33
N GLY A 28 10.23 7.19 9.83
CA GLY A 28 10.99 7.45 11.06
C GLY A 28 10.24 7.09 12.35
N GLU A 29 9.01 6.57 12.26
CA GLU A 29 8.19 6.20 13.43
C GLU A 29 7.53 4.82 13.31
N ASP A 30 6.84 4.55 12.20
CA ASP A 30 6.11 3.30 12.00
C ASP A 30 7.09 2.11 11.86
N ALA A 31 6.76 0.97 12.48
CA ALA A 31 7.58 -0.23 12.42
C ALA A 31 7.12 -1.16 11.28
N CYS A 32 8.09 -1.83 10.65
CA CYS A 32 7.87 -2.90 9.70
C CYS A 32 7.20 -4.10 10.39
N GLN A 33 6.16 -4.64 9.77
CA GLN A 33 5.40 -5.77 10.30
C GLN A 33 6.25 -7.05 10.43
N GLU A 34 7.28 -7.22 9.60
CA GLU A 34 8.16 -8.40 9.61
C GLU A 34 9.33 -8.22 10.57
N CYS A 35 10.26 -7.31 10.28
CA CYS A 35 11.51 -7.18 11.03
C CYS A 35 11.42 -6.31 12.29
N GLN A 36 10.30 -5.61 12.51
CA GLN A 36 10.08 -4.66 13.63
C GLN A 36 11.04 -3.46 13.66
N MET A 37 11.84 -3.24 12.61
CA MET A 37 12.62 -2.01 12.46
C MET A 37 11.73 -0.85 12.00
N ILE A 38 12.17 0.38 12.27
CA ILE A 38 11.49 1.59 11.81
C ILE A 38 11.57 1.69 10.29
N ILE A 39 10.44 1.98 9.64
CA ILE A 39 10.35 2.26 8.21
C ILE A 39 10.85 3.67 7.96
N ASP A 40 11.99 3.81 7.29
CA ASP A 40 12.66 5.11 7.14
C ASP A 40 12.68 5.63 5.69
N GLN A 41 12.57 4.73 4.71
CA GLN A 41 12.76 5.08 3.29
C GLN A 41 11.54 4.76 2.42
N ALA A 42 10.80 5.80 2.07
CA ALA A 42 9.58 5.71 1.26
C ALA A 42 9.72 4.94 -0.06
N ARG A 43 10.87 5.07 -0.73
CA ARG A 43 11.13 4.44 -2.03
C ARG A 43 11.39 2.94 -1.96
N TYR A 44 11.65 2.39 -0.78
CA TYR A 44 11.84 0.96 -0.56
C TYR A 44 10.63 0.31 0.11
N ALA A 45 9.89 1.08 0.90
CA ALA A 45 8.72 0.63 1.63
C ALA A 45 7.74 -0.14 0.76
N ALA A 46 7.12 -1.15 1.34
CA ALA A 46 6.08 -1.95 0.70
C ALA A 46 4.87 -2.07 1.63
N ALA A 47 3.70 -2.35 1.05
CA ALA A 47 2.49 -2.53 1.80
C ALA A 47 1.50 -3.42 1.06
N TYR A 48 0.64 -4.10 1.81
CA TYR A 48 -0.48 -4.81 1.22
C TYR A 48 -1.75 -4.71 2.08
N ARG A 49 -2.91 -4.77 1.42
CA ARG A 49 -4.23 -4.74 2.06
C ARG A 49 -4.81 -6.14 2.19
N LEU A 50 -5.33 -6.46 3.36
CA LEU A 50 -6.09 -7.68 3.64
C LEU A 50 -7.54 -7.57 3.14
N ASP A 51 -8.30 -8.65 3.24
CA ASP A 51 -9.71 -8.71 2.83
C ASP A 51 -10.65 -8.00 3.83
N ASP A 52 -10.26 -7.92 5.10
CA ASP A 52 -10.93 -7.14 6.14
C ASP A 52 -10.67 -5.62 6.04
N GLY A 53 -9.76 -5.21 5.14
CA GLY A 53 -9.43 -3.81 4.87
C GLY A 53 -8.17 -3.32 5.59
N ASP A 54 -7.61 -4.09 6.53
CA ASP A 54 -6.37 -3.74 7.23
C ASP A 54 -5.20 -3.69 6.24
N THR A 55 -4.25 -2.82 6.54
CA THR A 55 -3.06 -2.63 5.68
C THR A 55 -1.80 -2.85 6.49
N LEU A 56 -0.99 -3.82 6.06
CA LEU A 56 0.30 -4.11 6.65
C LEU A 56 1.39 -3.35 5.90
N ARG A 57 2.39 -2.87 6.65
CA ARG A 57 3.46 -1.98 6.17
C ARG A 57 4.80 -2.63 6.41
N PHE A 58 5.74 -2.44 5.49
CA PHE A 58 7.04 -3.09 5.49
C PHE A 58 8.13 -2.09 5.10
N ASP A 59 9.32 -2.24 5.68
CA ASP A 59 10.47 -1.38 5.39
C ASP A 59 10.97 -1.60 3.96
N ASP A 60 10.93 -2.85 3.48
CA ASP A 60 11.20 -3.17 2.10
C ASP A 60 10.28 -4.27 1.52
N LEU A 61 10.46 -4.51 0.22
CA LEU A 61 9.74 -5.56 -0.51
C LEU A 61 10.12 -6.97 -0.04
N GLY A 62 11.36 -7.20 0.39
CA GLY A 62 11.84 -8.49 0.86
C GLY A 62 11.09 -8.94 2.11
N ASP A 63 11.05 -8.06 3.12
CA ASP A 63 10.27 -8.22 4.35
C ASP A 63 8.80 -8.53 4.05
N MET A 64 8.19 -7.78 3.13
CA MET A 64 6.80 -8.02 2.72
C MET A 64 6.61 -9.42 2.12
N LEU A 65 7.53 -9.86 1.26
CA LEU A 65 7.45 -11.17 0.61
C LEU A 65 7.68 -12.32 1.61
N GLU A 66 8.61 -12.15 2.56
CA GLU A 66 8.85 -13.11 3.63
C GLU A 66 7.61 -13.24 4.53
N HIS A 67 7.04 -12.11 4.94
CA HIS A 67 5.81 -12.08 5.72
C HIS A 67 4.63 -12.71 4.98
N LEU A 68 4.48 -12.42 3.69
CA LEU A 68 3.40 -12.99 2.87
C LEU A 68 3.55 -14.51 2.72
N ALA A 69 4.78 -15.00 2.55
CA ALA A 69 5.07 -16.42 2.45
C ALA A 69 4.82 -17.18 3.76
N SER A 70 5.11 -16.57 4.91
CA SER A 70 4.95 -17.19 6.23
C SER A 70 3.51 -17.13 6.75
N SER A 71 2.78 -16.03 6.50
CA SER A 71 1.41 -15.82 6.96
C SER A 71 0.36 -16.57 6.14
N GLY A 72 0.61 -16.80 4.84
CA GLY A 72 -0.38 -17.37 3.92
C GLY A 72 -1.53 -16.42 3.58
N HIS A 73 -1.41 -15.13 3.93
CA HIS A 73 -2.39 -14.11 3.57
C HIS A 73 -2.59 -14.01 2.05
N ARG A 74 -3.77 -13.53 1.64
CA ARG A 74 -4.11 -13.26 0.24
C ARG A 74 -4.51 -11.79 0.10
N PRO A 75 -3.54 -10.91 -0.14
CA PRO A 75 -3.82 -9.49 -0.21
C PRO A 75 -4.74 -9.14 -1.37
N THR A 76 -5.63 -8.19 -1.15
CA THR A 76 -6.51 -7.62 -2.17
C THR A 76 -5.80 -6.57 -3.02
N GLU A 77 -4.82 -5.89 -2.44
CA GLU A 77 -4.02 -4.86 -3.08
C GLU A 77 -2.58 -4.89 -2.56
N ILE A 78 -1.62 -4.59 -3.42
CA ILE A 78 -0.19 -4.50 -3.06
C ILE A 78 0.39 -3.22 -3.65
N TRP A 79 1.11 -2.47 -2.81
CA TRP A 79 1.83 -1.26 -3.18
C TRP A 79 3.30 -1.38 -2.84
N VAL A 80 4.12 -0.76 -3.68
CA VAL A 80 5.57 -0.66 -3.50
C VAL A 80 6.00 0.78 -3.67
N GLY A 81 7.02 1.19 -2.92
CA GLY A 81 7.63 2.49 -3.07
C GLY A 81 8.10 2.71 -4.50
N ASN A 82 7.81 3.88 -5.05
CA ASN A 82 8.33 4.25 -6.34
C ASN A 82 9.81 4.62 -6.19
N TYR A 83 10.68 3.88 -6.87
CA TYR A 83 12.12 4.11 -6.77
C TYR A 83 12.58 5.35 -7.56
N GLN A 84 11.90 5.67 -8.65
CA GLN A 84 12.31 6.75 -9.58
C GLN A 84 11.70 8.11 -9.22
N HIS A 85 10.55 8.09 -8.56
CA HIS A 85 9.77 9.27 -8.17
C HIS A 85 9.21 9.08 -6.77
N ASP A 86 8.78 10.15 -6.11
CA ASP A 86 8.14 10.01 -4.80
C ASP A 86 6.75 9.35 -4.92
N GLY A 87 6.36 8.63 -3.85
CA GLY A 87 5.04 8.02 -3.72
C GLY A 87 5.02 6.52 -4.01
N TRP A 88 3.84 6.02 -4.36
CA TRP A 88 3.54 4.60 -4.45
C TRP A 88 3.28 4.16 -5.89
N LEU A 89 3.64 2.91 -6.19
CA LEU A 89 3.19 2.17 -7.36
C LEU A 89 2.36 0.98 -6.92
N ARG A 90 1.39 0.62 -7.76
CA ARG A 90 0.79 -0.73 -7.72
C ARG A 90 1.87 -1.74 -8.07
N ALA A 91 1.99 -2.83 -7.31
CA ALA A 91 3.04 -3.83 -7.55
C ALA A 91 2.99 -4.40 -8.97
N GLU A 92 1.80 -4.50 -9.56
CA GLU A 92 1.55 -4.97 -10.93
C GLU A 92 2.07 -3.99 -12.00
N GLN A 93 2.34 -2.73 -11.64
CA GLN A 93 2.88 -1.68 -12.51
C GLN A 93 4.40 -1.49 -12.33
N ALA A 94 4.98 -2.12 -11.31
CA ALA A 94 6.40 -2.00 -10.99
C ALA A 94 7.23 -3.04 -11.75
N SER A 95 8.52 -2.74 -11.93
CA SER A 95 9.53 -3.70 -12.38
C SER A 95 10.46 -4.01 -11.23
N PHE A 96 10.73 -5.30 -11.00
CA PHE A 96 11.55 -5.77 -9.89
C PHE A 96 12.86 -6.36 -10.39
N VAL A 97 13.94 -6.07 -9.68
CA VAL A 97 15.26 -6.67 -9.94
C VAL A 97 15.51 -7.72 -8.88
N ARG A 98 15.77 -8.95 -9.32
CA ARG A 98 16.25 -10.04 -8.46
C ARG A 98 17.67 -10.39 -8.85
N SER A 99 18.60 -10.23 -7.92
CA SER A 99 20.01 -10.54 -8.12
C SER A 99 20.50 -11.38 -6.94
N PRO A 100 21.20 -12.51 -7.17
CA PRO A 100 21.88 -13.25 -6.10
C PRO A 100 23.06 -12.49 -5.47
N ALA A 101 23.49 -11.39 -6.09
CA ALA A 101 24.64 -10.58 -5.68
C ALA A 101 24.26 -9.27 -5.00
N LEU A 102 22.97 -9.01 -4.81
CA LEU A 102 22.43 -7.89 -4.03
C LEU A 102 21.85 -8.44 -2.73
#